data_AF-A0A7W7GJ59-F1
#
_entry.id   AF-A0A7W7GJ59-F1
#
_cell.length_a   1.000
_cell.length_b   1.000
_cell.length_c   1.000
_cell.angle_alpha   90.00
_cell.angle_beta   90.00
_cell.angle_gamma   90.00
#
_symmetry.space_group_name_H-M   'P 1'
#
loop_
_entity.id
_entity.type
_entity.pdbx_description
1 polymer ?
#
loop_
_entity_poly.entity_id
_entity_poly.type
_entity_poly.pdbx_seq_one_letter_code
_entity_poly.pdbx_strand_id
1 'polypeptide(L)'
;MRCVIARFPFELTKGGVLESMKGIKPEPVTGESVIIGRRHYPVKQVGQVVTRQDRRDFSSAEVLRAMAQLGFTCRAVPKAAPLGSLSPMQHASAMLGTPVTV
;
A
#
# COMPACT_ATOMS: atom_id res chain seq x y z
N MET A 1 -12.42 -12.10 -5.96
CA MET A 1 -11.00 -11.85 -6.25
C MET A 1 -10.22 -12.42 -5.11
N ARG A 2 -9.37 -13.40 -5.39
CA ARG A 2 -8.49 -13.99 -4.39
C ARG A 2 -7.27 -13.09 -4.20
N CYS A 3 -6.96 -12.74 -2.96
CA CYS A 3 -5.74 -12.01 -2.61
C CYS A 3 -5.18 -12.52 -1.28
N VAL A 4 -3.92 -12.19 -0.99
CA VAL A 4 -3.28 -12.54 0.28
C VAL A 4 -3.01 -11.24 1.04
N ILE A 5 -3.48 -11.18 2.28
CA ILE A 5 -3.28 -10.06 3.22
C ILE A 5 -2.88 -10.65 4.56
N ALA A 6 -1.86 -10.09 5.22
CA ALA A 6 -1.35 -10.64 6.49
C ALA A 6 -0.93 -12.11 6.38
N ARG A 7 -0.44 -12.54 5.20
CA ARG A 7 -0.08 -13.94 4.89
C ARG A 7 -1.26 -14.91 4.82
N PHE A 8 -2.50 -14.45 4.92
CA PHE A 8 -3.71 -15.27 4.79
C PHE A 8 -4.45 -15.00 3.48
N PRO A 9 -5.02 -16.03 2.83
CA PRO A 9 -5.84 -15.85 1.63
C PRO A 9 -7.23 -15.32 1.98
N PHE A 10 -7.73 -14.38 1.17
CA PHE A 10 -9.07 -13.81 1.26
C PHE A 10 -9.76 -13.80 -0.10
N GLU A 11 -11.06 -14.09 -0.10
CA GLU A 11 -11.95 -13.86 -1.23
C GLU A 11 -12.66 -12.53 -1.04
N LEU A 12 -12.20 -11.50 -1.75
CA LEU A 12 -12.81 -10.17 -1.70
C LEU A 12 -13.61 -9.87 -2.97
N THR A 13 -14.70 -9.15 -2.80
CA THR A 13 -15.49 -8.59 -3.90
C THR A 13 -15.69 -7.10 -3.67
N LYS A 14 -15.86 -6.33 -4.75
CA LYS A 14 -16.12 -4.88 -4.65
C LYS A 14 -17.37 -4.59 -3.80
N GLY A 15 -18.45 -5.35 -4.03
CA GLY A 15 -19.68 -5.28 -3.23
C GLY A 15 -19.45 -5.61 -1.75
N GLY A 16 -18.72 -6.67 -1.43
CA GLY A 16 -18.44 -7.05 -0.05
C GLY A 16 -17.65 -5.98 0.73
N VAL A 17 -16.72 -5.29 0.05
CA VAL A 17 -16.01 -4.13 0.63
C VAL A 17 -16.98 -2.98 0.90
N LEU A 18 -17.85 -2.64 -0.06
CA LEU A 18 -18.85 -1.58 0.12
C LEU A 18 -19.78 -1.86 1.30
N GLU A 19 -20.30 -3.08 1.40
CA GLU A 19 -21.17 -3.50 2.51
C GLU A 19 -20.45 -3.42 3.85
N SER A 20 -19.22 -3.93 3.94
CA SER A 20 -18.44 -3.93 5.18
C SER A 20 -18.12 -2.51 5.67
N MET A 21 -17.98 -1.55 4.75
CA MET A 21 -17.66 -0.16 5.07
C MET A 21 -18.89 0.72 5.37
N LYS A 22 -20.12 0.19 5.26
CA LYS A 22 -21.33 0.94 5.61
C LYS A 22 -21.32 1.33 7.08
N GLY A 23 -21.67 2.59 7.37
CA GLY A 23 -21.71 3.12 8.74
C GLY A 23 -20.35 3.36 9.38
N ILE A 24 -19.24 3.00 8.72
CA ILE A 24 -17.90 3.22 9.26
C ILE A 24 -17.53 4.70 9.12
N LYS A 25 -17.16 5.33 10.24
CA LYS A 25 -16.66 6.71 10.25
C LYS A 25 -15.21 6.71 9.74
N PRO A 26 -14.86 7.53 8.74
CA PRO A 26 -13.47 7.67 8.32
C PRO A 26 -12.61 8.24 9.43
N GLU A 27 -11.45 7.63 9.64
CA GLU A 27 -10.39 8.18 10.44
C GLU A 27 -9.63 9.29 9.69
N PRO A 28 -8.90 10.18 10.39
CA PRO A 28 -8.05 11.18 9.76
C PRO A 28 -7.08 10.54 8.77
N VAL A 29 -7.10 11.03 7.53
CA VAL A 29 -6.20 10.53 6.47
C VAL A 29 -4.85 11.22 6.62
N THR A 30 -3.86 10.48 7.12
CA THR A 30 -2.46 10.93 7.29
C THR A 30 -1.52 10.39 6.22
N GLY A 31 -2.00 9.49 5.35
CA GLY A 31 -1.17 8.85 4.34
C GLY A 31 -2.00 8.19 3.23
N GLU A 32 -1.67 6.94 2.90
CA GLU A 32 -2.35 6.20 1.85
C GLU A 32 -3.84 6.04 2.16
N SER A 33 -4.69 6.32 1.17
CA SER A 33 -6.14 6.29 1.32
C SER A 33 -6.85 5.64 0.15
N VAL A 34 -8.07 5.16 0.41
CA VAL A 34 -8.99 4.59 -0.57
C VAL A 34 -10.28 5.40 -0.56
N ILE A 35 -10.78 5.72 -1.75
CA ILE A 35 -12.07 6.38 -1.91
C ILE A 35 -13.15 5.30 -1.96
N ILE A 36 -14.07 5.35 -1.01
CA ILE A 36 -15.20 4.42 -0.93
C ILE A 36 -16.48 5.27 -0.86
N GLY A 37 -17.30 5.17 -1.91
CA GLY A 37 -18.40 6.10 -2.13
C GLY A 37 -17.89 7.53 -2.31
N ARG A 38 -18.24 8.42 -1.39
CA ARG A 38 -17.82 9.84 -1.39
C ARG A 38 -16.79 10.18 -0.29
N ARG A 39 -16.27 9.17 0.41
CA ARG A 39 -15.41 9.35 1.59
C ARG A 39 -14.03 8.76 1.34
N HIS A 40 -13.02 9.38 1.95
CA HIS A 40 -11.64 8.91 1.94
C HIS A 40 -11.37 8.16 3.23
N TYR A 41 -10.90 6.92 3.13
CA TYR A 41 -10.55 6.09 4.27
C TYR A 41 -9.06 5.79 4.26
N PRO A 42 -8.36 5.85 5.41
CA PRO A 42 -7.02 5.30 5.53
C PRO A 42 -7.01 3.82 5.11
N VAL A 43 -6.01 3.44 4.31
CA VAL A 43 -5.90 2.06 3.80
C VAL A 43 -5.88 1.03 4.94
N LYS A 44 -5.19 1.34 6.04
CA LYS A 44 -5.13 0.48 7.23
C LYS A 44 -6.48 0.27 7.90
N GLN A 45 -7.32 1.30 7.92
CA GLN A 45 -8.68 1.20 8.45
C GLN A 45 -9.52 0.25 7.58
N VAL A 46 -9.49 0.45 6.26
CA VAL A 46 -10.21 -0.42 5.32
C VAL A 46 -9.77 -1.87 5.49
N GLY A 47 -8.46 -2.12 5.48
CA GLY A 47 -7.88 -3.45 5.64
C GLY A 47 -8.36 -4.15 6.90
N GLN A 48 -8.36 -3.46 8.04
CA GLN A 48 -8.84 -4.00 9.31
C GLN A 48 -10.32 -4.37 9.23
N VAL A 49 -11.17 -3.50 8.68
CA VAL A 49 -12.62 -3.74 8.59
C VAL A 49 -12.92 -4.94 7.69
N VAL A 50 -12.29 -5.02 6.50
CA VAL A 50 -12.61 -6.06 5.52
C VAL A 50 -12.01 -7.42 5.84
N THR A 51 -10.83 -7.46 6.48
CA THR A 51 -10.13 -8.72 6.80
C THR A 51 -10.34 -9.17 8.24
N ARG A 52 -10.78 -8.25 9.12
CA ARG A 52 -10.84 -8.42 10.59
C ARG A 52 -9.48 -8.71 11.24
N GLN A 53 -8.37 -8.50 10.53
CA GLN A 53 -7.01 -8.65 11.05
C GLN A 53 -6.55 -7.39 11.80
N ASP A 54 -5.56 -7.55 12.69
CA ASP A 54 -4.93 -6.40 13.36
C ASP A 54 -4.12 -5.58 12.33
N ARG A 55 -4.10 -4.26 12.49
CA ARG A 55 -3.38 -3.34 11.59
C ARG A 55 -1.87 -3.60 11.55
N ARG A 56 -1.33 -4.31 12.54
CA ARG A 56 0.08 -4.70 12.63
C ARG A 56 0.42 -5.90 11.75
N ASP A 57 -0.56 -6.72 11.39
CA ASP A 57 -0.32 -7.99 10.70
C ASP A 57 -0.18 -7.86 9.18
N PHE A 58 -0.68 -6.77 8.61
CA PHE A 58 -0.58 -6.47 7.18
C PHE A 58 0.02 -5.09 6.93
N SER A 59 0.61 -4.90 5.77
CA SER A 59 1.07 -3.61 5.24
C SER A 59 -0.03 -2.84 4.52
N SER A 60 0.09 -1.52 4.46
CA SER A 60 -0.81 -0.70 3.65
C SER A 60 -0.73 -1.07 2.16
N ALA A 61 0.46 -1.42 1.67
CA ALA A 61 0.67 -1.81 0.27
C ALA A 61 -0.08 -3.10 -0.13
N GLU A 62 -0.24 -4.08 0.77
CA GLU A 62 -1.08 -5.26 0.51
C GLU A 62 -2.53 -4.86 0.28
N VAL A 63 -3.09 -4.06 1.18
CA VAL A 63 -4.49 -3.63 1.09
C VAL A 63 -4.72 -2.69 -0.09
N LEU A 64 -3.80 -1.75 -0.35
CA LEU A 64 -3.90 -0.83 -1.48
C LEU A 64 -3.92 -1.57 -2.82
N ARG A 65 -3.07 -2.59 -2.99
CA ARG A 65 -3.10 -3.45 -4.19
C ARG A 65 -4.42 -4.18 -4.33
N ALA A 66 -4.95 -4.77 -3.25
CA ALA A 66 -6.23 -5.45 -3.28
C ALA A 66 -7.38 -4.49 -3.65
N MET A 67 -7.42 -3.30 -3.05
CA MET A 67 -8.45 -2.30 -3.35
C MET A 67 -8.35 -1.77 -4.80
N ALA A 68 -7.15 -1.53 -5.30
CA ALA A 68 -6.93 -1.14 -6.69
C ALA A 68 -7.40 -2.23 -7.68
N GLN A 69 -7.10 -3.51 -7.41
CA GLN A 69 -7.55 -4.63 -8.24
C GLN A 69 -9.07 -4.82 -8.23
N LEU A 70 -9.74 -4.50 -7.11
CA LEU A 70 -11.20 -4.44 -7.04
C LEU A 70 -11.80 -3.21 -7.72
N GLY A 71 -10.97 -2.32 -8.26
CA GLY A 71 -11.40 -1.13 -8.98
C GLY A 71 -11.85 0.02 -8.07
N PHE A 72 -11.26 0.15 -6.88
CA PHE A 72 -11.38 1.35 -6.06
C PHE A 72 -10.30 2.37 -6.42
N THR A 73 -10.65 3.65 -6.34
CA THR A 73 -9.67 4.73 -6.49
C THR A 73 -8.81 4.82 -5.23
N CYS A 74 -7.52 4.58 -5.37
CA CYS A 74 -6.56 4.63 -4.27
C CYS A 74 -5.62 5.81 -4.46
N ARG A 75 -5.30 6.52 -3.38
CA ARG A 75 -4.30 7.58 -3.34
C ARG A 75 -3.10 7.08 -2.53
N ALA A 76 -2.02 6.76 -3.21
CA ALA A 76 -0.75 6.47 -2.57
C ALA A 76 -0.04 7.78 -2.21
N VAL A 77 0.70 7.80 -1.10
CA VAL A 77 1.72 8.83 -0.87
C VAL A 77 2.90 8.47 -1.77
N PRO A 78 3.52 9.42 -2.49
CA PRO A 78 4.71 9.14 -3.26
C PRO A 78 5.76 8.51 -2.34
N LYS A 79 6.03 7.22 -2.52
CA LYS A 79 7.12 6.55 -1.83
C LYS A 79 8.40 7.17 -2.40
N ALA A 80 9.18 7.86 -1.56
CA ALA A 80 10.53 8.25 -1.93
C ALA A 80 11.21 7.00 -2.50
N ALA A 81 11.68 7.09 -3.75
CA ALA A 81 12.37 5.98 -4.38
C ALA A 81 13.45 5.51 -3.39
N PRO A 82 13.58 4.21 -3.12
CA PRO A 82 14.71 3.76 -2.33
C PRO A 82 15.95 4.29 -3.07
N LEU A 83 16.75 5.12 -2.39
CA LEU A 83 18.09 5.44 -2.83
C LEU A 83 18.76 4.08 -2.97
N GLY A 84 18.86 3.58 -4.21
CA GLY A 84 19.31 2.23 -4.46
C GLY A 84 20.63 2.05 -3.71
N SER A 85 20.68 1.07 -2.81
CA SER A 85 21.97 0.61 -2.30
C SER A 85 22.82 0.33 -3.52
N LEU A 86 23.92 1.07 -3.67
CA LEU A 86 24.83 0.90 -4.80
C LEU A 86 25.11 -0.59 -4.94
N SER A 87 24.94 -1.12 -6.16
CA SER A 87 25.41 -2.48 -6.42
C SER A 87 26.91 -2.56 -6.05
N PRO A 88 27.44 -3.73 -5.69
CA PRO A 88 28.85 -3.87 -5.34
C PRO A 88 29.80 -3.24 -6.39
N MET A 89 29.41 -3.32 -7.66
CA MET A 89 30.12 -2.68 -8.78
C MET A 89 30.07 -1.15 -8.71
N GLN A 90 28.89 -0.55 -8.48
CA GLN A 90 28.75 0.90 -8.35
C GLN A 90 29.47 1.43 -7.10
N HIS A 91 29.49 0.65 -6.02
CA HIS A 91 30.24 0.98 -4.80
C HIS A 91 31.75 0.95 -5.06
N ALA A 92 32.25 -0.08 -5.77
CA ALA A 92 33.66 -0.16 -6.17
C ALA A 92 34.06 0.98 -7.12
N SER A 93 33.23 1.30 -8.11
CA SER A 93 33.48 2.43 -9.02
C SER A 93 33.54 3.77 -8.27
N ALA A 94 32.70 3.96 -7.25
CA ALA A 94 32.75 5.16 -6.41
C ALA A 94 34.06 5.24 -5.59
N MET A 95 34.54 4.11 -5.06
CA MET A 95 35.79 4.04 -4.30
C MET A 95 37.04 4.34 -5.15
N LEU A 96 36.99 4.01 -6.44
CA LEU A 96 38.11 4.23 -7.37
C LEU A 96 38.19 5.67 -7.89
N GLY A 97 37.15 6.49 -7.65
CA GLY A 97 37.04 7.84 -8.18
C GLY A 97 36.77 7.89 -9.69
N THR A 98 36.31 9.04 -10.18
CA THR A 98 36.20 9.30 -11.61
C THR A 98 37.54 9.77 -12.17
N PRO A 99 38.03 9.22 -13.29
CA PRO A 99 39.27 9.69 -13.90
C PRO A 99 39.12 11.16 -14.31
N VAL A 100 40.01 12.00 -13.82
CA VAL A 100 40.12 13.39 -14.28
C VAL A 100 40.62 13.33 -15.73
N THR A 101 39.76 13.67 -16.68
CA THR A 101 40.17 13.84 -18.06
C THR A 101 40.94 15.16 -18.14
N VAL A 102 42.23 15.08 -18.46
CA VAL A 102 43.11 16.23 -18.74
C VAL A 102 43.02 16.56 -20.23
#